data_AF-A0A3B0XXG1-F1
#
_entry.id   AF-A0A3B0XXG1-F1
#
_cell.length_a   1.000
_cell.length_b   1.000
_cell.length_c   1.000
_cell.angle_alpha   90.00
_cell.angle_beta   90.00
_cell.angle_gamma   90.00
#
_symmetry.space_group_name_H-M   'P 1'
#
loop_
_entity.id
_entity.type
_entity.pdbx_description
1 polymer ?
#
loop_
_entity_poly.entity_id
_entity_poly.type
_entity_poly.pdbx_seq_one_letter_code
_entity_poly.pdbx_strand_id
1 'polypeptide(L)'
;MTSLPPSKKTHNVTQETNRIRALLVDRHKLNSKKKRERSEWALFFELRSGTGRKNKALRKKEPHRYIDAFAINLWPSKKHRKIAYEIKVSRADFLKELKSPEKRQWASEISHQFYFIAPQGIIRTEELPEGCGLLEVIDDTIIDVIKAPLSEARDFSMTEMCAVARQAMNRELLTDKKFKYLGSEITESDLDELTENNLSSYMKRKIQKEVDVRINDYMKNKK
;
A
#
# COMPACT_ATOMS: atom_id res chain seq x y z
N MET A 1 -39.83 -14.21 20.36
CA MET A 1 -38.84 -13.27 19.77
C MET A 1 -37.70 -14.08 19.20
N THR A 2 -37.84 -14.54 17.96
CA THR A 2 -36.83 -15.30 17.22
C THR A 2 -35.90 -14.29 16.54
N SER A 3 -34.69 -14.12 17.09
CA SER A 3 -33.66 -13.26 16.51
C SER A 3 -33.26 -13.80 15.13
N LEU A 4 -33.39 -12.96 14.10
CA LEU A 4 -32.85 -13.21 12.77
C LEU A 4 -31.35 -13.55 12.86
N PRO A 5 -30.85 -14.53 12.09
CA PRO A 5 -29.42 -14.83 12.06
C PRO A 5 -28.65 -13.61 11.53
N PRO A 6 -27.41 -13.37 12.00
CA PRO A 6 -26.62 -12.24 11.54
C PRO A 6 -26.44 -12.35 10.03
N SER A 7 -26.82 -11.27 9.33
CA SER A 7 -26.62 -11.08 7.90
C SER A 7 -25.18 -11.43 7.53
N LYS A 8 -24.97 -12.56 6.84
CA LYS A 8 -23.70 -12.88 6.21
C LYS A 8 -23.43 -11.80 5.16
N LYS A 9 -22.66 -10.77 5.54
CA LYS A 9 -22.12 -9.81 4.58
C LYS A 9 -21.19 -10.58 3.65
N THR A 10 -21.70 -10.99 2.49
CA THR A 10 -20.89 -11.50 1.39
C THR A 10 -20.07 -10.35 0.85
N HIS A 11 -18.94 -10.08 1.49
CA HIS A 11 -17.98 -9.13 0.98
C HIS A 11 -17.36 -9.73 -0.29
N ASN A 12 -17.25 -8.92 -1.33
CA ASN A 12 -16.57 -9.33 -2.56
C ASN A 12 -15.10 -9.66 -2.22
N VAL A 13 -14.56 -10.78 -2.73
CA VAL A 13 -13.16 -11.22 -2.54
C VAL A 13 -12.18 -10.06 -2.70
N THR A 14 -12.34 -9.25 -3.75
CA THR A 14 -11.48 -8.09 -4.01
C THR A 14 -11.59 -7.00 -2.94
N GLN A 15 -12.79 -6.77 -2.40
CA GLN A 15 -13.00 -5.79 -1.34
C GLN A 15 -12.33 -6.24 -0.04
N GLU A 16 -12.47 -7.51 0.34
CA GLU A 16 -11.80 -8.05 1.53
C GLU A 16 -10.28 -8.02 1.39
N THR A 17 -9.74 -8.41 0.23
CA THR A 17 -8.30 -8.30 -0.01
C THR A 17 -7.82 -6.86 0.15
N ASN A 18 -8.52 -5.88 -0.43
CA ASN A 18 -8.14 -4.47 -0.30
C ASN A 18 -8.26 -3.95 1.14
N ARG A 19 -9.27 -4.42 1.88
CA ARG A 19 -9.43 -4.11 3.31
C ARG A 19 -8.26 -4.63 4.13
N ILE A 20 -7.87 -5.89 3.94
CA ILE A 20 -6.71 -6.49 4.62
C ILE A 20 -5.42 -5.74 4.27
N ARG A 21 -5.25 -5.33 3.01
CA ARG A 21 -4.12 -4.49 2.59
C ARG A 21 -4.07 -3.17 3.35
N ALA A 22 -5.20 -2.47 3.49
CA ALA A 22 -5.27 -1.23 4.27
C ALA A 22 -4.86 -1.46 5.74
N LEU A 23 -5.35 -2.54 6.36
CA LEU A 23 -4.96 -2.89 7.73
C LEU A 23 -3.47 -3.22 7.88
N LEU A 24 -2.83 -3.80 6.86
CA LEU A 24 -1.38 -4.01 6.84
C LEU A 24 -0.61 -2.67 6.76
N VAL A 25 -1.13 -1.68 6.03
CA VAL A 25 -0.58 -0.31 6.01
C VAL A 25 -0.62 0.30 7.42
N ASP A 26 -1.75 0.15 8.12
CA ASP A 26 -1.91 0.61 9.51
C ASP A 26 -0.98 -0.12 10.48
N ARG A 27 -0.90 -1.45 10.40
CA ARG A 27 -0.01 -2.29 11.21
C ARG A 27 1.46 -1.84 11.10
N HIS A 28 1.87 -1.40 9.91
CA HIS A 28 3.22 -0.89 9.65
C HIS A 28 3.35 0.64 9.80
N LYS A 29 2.32 1.33 10.30
CA LYS A 29 2.29 2.78 10.58
C LYS A 29 2.61 3.65 9.36
N LEU A 30 2.21 3.21 8.17
CA LEU A 30 2.52 3.90 6.92
C LEU A 30 1.52 5.01 6.55
N ASN A 31 0.45 5.16 7.33
CA ASN A 31 -0.56 6.21 7.16
C ASN A 31 -0.21 7.54 7.88
N SER A 32 1.01 7.70 8.41
CA SER A 32 1.42 8.93 9.11
C SER A 32 1.36 10.15 8.17
N LYS A 33 0.57 11.16 8.54
CA LYS A 33 0.49 12.45 7.82
C LYS A 33 1.69 13.37 8.06
N LYS A 34 2.65 12.97 8.92
CA LYS A 34 3.81 13.80 9.24
C LYS A 34 4.83 13.73 8.10
N LYS A 35 4.83 14.77 7.25
CA LYS A 35 5.67 14.92 6.04
C LYS A 35 7.19 14.69 6.23
N ARG A 36 7.71 14.69 7.46
CA ARG A 36 9.15 14.55 7.78
C ARG A 36 9.52 13.30 8.57
N GLU A 37 8.56 12.45 8.92
CA GLU A 37 8.85 11.23 9.66
C GLU A 37 9.34 10.15 8.68
N ARG A 38 10.58 9.68 8.86
CA ARG A 38 11.12 8.58 8.04
C ARG A 38 10.39 7.30 8.41
N SER A 39 9.77 6.64 7.44
CA SER A 39 9.09 5.37 7.65
C SER A 39 10.07 4.31 8.18
N GLU A 40 9.67 3.61 9.25
CA GLU A 40 10.43 2.46 9.77
C GLU A 40 10.33 1.25 8.83
N TRP A 41 9.21 1.12 8.12
CA TRP A 41 8.91 0.01 7.23
C TRP A 41 8.73 0.48 5.79
N ALA A 42 9.09 -0.37 4.84
CA ALA A 42 8.58 -0.36 3.48
C ALA A 42 7.63 -1.56 3.32
N LEU A 43 6.49 -1.35 2.64
CA LEU A 43 5.49 -2.39 2.39
C LEU A 43 5.18 -2.46 0.89
N PHE A 44 5.19 -3.68 0.37
CA PHE A 44 5.01 -3.97 -1.05
C PHE A 44 3.86 -4.95 -1.21
N PHE A 45 2.86 -4.63 -2.04
CA PHE A 45 1.77 -5.55 -2.37
C PHE A 45 2.06 -6.26 -3.68
N GLU A 46 1.74 -7.56 -3.76
CA GLU A 46 1.98 -8.41 -4.94
C GLU A 46 3.46 -8.41 -5.38
N LEU A 47 4.38 -8.40 -4.40
CA LEU A 47 5.82 -8.34 -4.66
C LEU A 47 6.27 -9.57 -5.42
N ARG A 48 6.91 -9.38 -6.58
CA ARG A 48 7.35 -10.48 -7.45
C ARG A 48 8.73 -11.02 -7.08
N SER A 49 8.94 -12.31 -7.32
CA SER A 49 10.24 -13.00 -7.17
C SER A 49 11.29 -12.63 -8.21
N GLY A 50 11.00 -11.67 -9.08
CA GLY A 50 11.95 -11.24 -10.07
C GLY A 50 11.40 -10.33 -11.15
N THR A 51 12.29 -9.98 -12.07
CA THR A 51 11.99 -9.12 -13.20
C THR A 51 11.99 -9.89 -14.52
N GLY A 52 11.09 -9.52 -15.44
CA GLY A 52 11.01 -10.11 -16.78
C GLY A 52 10.04 -11.29 -16.92
N ARG A 53 9.63 -11.57 -18.17
CA ARG A 53 8.83 -12.75 -18.53
C ARG A 53 9.78 -13.94 -18.76
N LYS A 54 9.92 -14.84 -17.78
CA LYS A 54 10.56 -16.14 -18.03
C LYS A 54 9.81 -16.91 -19.13
N ASN A 55 10.52 -17.60 -20.02
CA ASN A 55 9.95 -18.45 -21.07
C ASN A 55 9.05 -19.56 -20.51
N LYS A 56 8.09 -20.05 -21.31
CA LYS A 56 7.02 -20.98 -20.90
C LYS A 56 7.54 -22.25 -20.19
N ALA A 57 8.71 -22.76 -20.59
CA ALA A 57 9.35 -23.93 -19.95
C ALA A 57 9.78 -23.66 -18.50
N LEU A 58 10.41 -22.51 -18.23
CA LEU A 58 10.80 -22.07 -16.89
C LEU A 58 9.58 -21.66 -16.03
N ARG A 59 8.44 -21.32 -16.64
CA ARG A 59 7.18 -21.07 -15.92
C ARG A 59 6.57 -22.31 -15.30
N LYS A 60 6.77 -23.49 -15.92
CA LYS A 60 6.25 -24.76 -15.39
C LYS A 60 7.05 -25.28 -14.18
N LYS A 61 8.33 -24.92 -14.06
CA LYS A 61 9.20 -25.36 -12.95
C LYS A 61 9.07 -24.52 -11.68
N GLU A 62 8.63 -23.26 -11.77
CA GLU A 62 8.50 -22.34 -10.62
C GLU A 62 7.11 -21.67 -10.64
N PRO A 63 6.11 -22.32 -10.03
CA PRO A 63 4.70 -21.98 -10.22
C PRO A 63 4.25 -20.72 -9.49
N HIS A 64 4.90 -20.29 -8.40
CA HIS A 64 4.58 -19.02 -7.72
C HIS A 64 5.74 -18.02 -7.74
N ARG A 65 5.35 -16.78 -7.99
CA ARG A 65 6.25 -15.70 -8.44
C ARG A 65 5.99 -14.40 -7.72
N TYR A 66 5.11 -14.41 -6.73
CA TYR A 66 4.83 -13.24 -5.93
C TYR A 66 4.29 -13.66 -4.57
N ILE A 67 4.33 -12.72 -3.65
CA ILE A 67 3.73 -12.78 -2.32
C ILE A 67 2.73 -11.64 -2.20
N ASP A 68 1.59 -11.86 -1.53
CA ASP A 68 0.50 -10.88 -1.51
C ASP A 68 0.91 -9.57 -0.84
N ALA A 69 1.66 -9.63 0.26
CA ALA A 69 2.33 -8.47 0.82
C ALA A 69 3.70 -8.82 1.43
N PHE A 70 4.64 -7.89 1.34
CA PHE A 70 5.99 -8.05 1.87
C PHE A 70 6.45 -6.77 2.55
N ALA A 71 6.86 -6.87 3.81
CA ALA A 71 7.33 -5.74 4.60
C ALA A 71 8.83 -5.86 4.91
N ILE A 72 9.56 -4.76 4.79
CA ILE A 72 10.99 -4.67 5.10
C ILE A 72 11.19 -3.54 6.10
N ASN A 73 11.82 -3.84 7.23
CA ASN A 73 12.25 -2.82 8.18
C ASN A 73 13.50 -2.12 7.61
N LEU A 74 13.45 -0.79 7.56
CA LEU A 74 14.48 0.03 6.93
C LEU A 74 15.62 0.39 7.88
N TRP A 75 15.52 0.03 9.17
CA TRP A 75 16.49 0.42 10.18
C TRP A 75 17.47 -0.72 10.49
N PRO A 76 18.80 -0.48 10.43
CA PRO A 76 19.81 -1.48 10.77
C PRO A 76 19.67 -2.01 12.21
N SER A 77 19.26 -1.14 13.14
CA SER A 77 19.03 -1.51 14.56
C SER A 77 17.91 -2.54 14.76
N LYS A 78 17.04 -2.71 13.76
CA LYS A 78 15.98 -3.73 13.71
C LYS A 78 16.35 -4.91 12.81
N LYS A 79 17.63 -5.02 12.43
CA LYS A 79 18.21 -6.09 11.61
C LYS A 79 17.52 -6.28 10.26
N HIS A 80 17.00 -5.20 9.68
CA HIS A 80 16.28 -5.25 8.40
C HIS A 80 15.22 -6.36 8.34
N ARG A 81 14.44 -6.51 9.43
CA ARG A 81 13.41 -7.56 9.54
C ARG A 81 12.51 -7.58 8.29
N LYS A 82 12.30 -8.77 7.75
CA LYS A 82 11.53 -9.05 6.52
C LYS A 82 10.33 -9.90 6.91
N ILE A 83 9.12 -9.49 6.55
CA ILE A 83 7.89 -10.22 6.86
C ILE A 83 7.10 -10.45 5.58
N ALA A 84 6.78 -11.71 5.30
CA ALA A 84 5.91 -12.11 4.21
C ALA A 84 4.49 -12.33 4.73
N TYR A 85 3.49 -11.85 3.99
CA TYR A 85 2.07 -12.07 4.27
C TYR A 85 1.38 -12.66 3.05
N GLU A 86 0.71 -13.78 3.26
CA GLU A 86 -0.16 -14.43 2.28
C GLU A 86 -1.62 -14.23 2.71
N ILE A 87 -2.42 -13.57 1.87
CA ILE A 87 -3.80 -13.18 2.19
C ILE A 87 -4.75 -14.29 1.76
N LYS A 88 -5.59 -14.78 2.69
CA LYS A 88 -6.62 -15.80 2.42
C LYS A 88 -8.00 -15.31 2.83
N VAL A 89 -8.83 -14.98 1.84
CA VAL A 89 -10.21 -14.50 2.07
C VAL A 89 -11.27 -15.60 1.93
N SER A 90 -10.86 -16.84 1.61
CA SER A 90 -11.76 -17.98 1.58
C SER A 90 -11.06 -19.27 2.02
N ARG A 91 -11.82 -20.17 2.64
CA ARG A 91 -11.32 -21.48 3.08
C ARG A 91 -10.85 -22.34 1.91
N ALA A 92 -11.55 -22.26 0.77
CA ALA A 92 -11.16 -22.98 -0.44
C ALA A 92 -9.81 -22.51 -1.00
N ASP A 93 -9.50 -21.20 -0.90
CA ASP A 93 -8.23 -20.66 -1.34
C ASP A 93 -7.08 -21.15 -0.44
N PHE A 94 -7.27 -21.13 0.88
CA PHE A 94 -6.31 -21.69 1.83
C PHE A 94 -6.03 -23.19 1.59
N LEU A 95 -7.08 -24.00 1.44
CA LEU A 95 -6.92 -25.44 1.20
C LEU A 95 -6.25 -25.76 -0.14
N LYS A 96 -6.40 -24.90 -1.16
CA LYS A 96 -5.66 -25.03 -2.42
C LYS A 96 -4.17 -24.73 -2.22
N GLU A 97 -3.84 -23.75 -1.39
CA GLU A 97 -2.46 -23.38 -1.10
C GLU A 97 -1.74 -24.48 -0.32
N LEU A 98 -2.42 -25.13 0.63
CA LEU A 98 -1.85 -26.27 1.37
C LEU A 98 -1.43 -27.45 0.47
N LYS A 99 -2.07 -27.61 -0.70
CA LYS A 99 -1.72 -28.68 -1.66
C LYS A 99 -0.44 -28.41 -2.45
N SER A 100 0.10 -27.20 -2.38
CA SER A 100 1.25 -26.77 -3.17
C SER A 100 2.22 -25.94 -2.31
N PRO A 101 2.86 -26.54 -1.30
CA PRO A 101 3.74 -25.83 -0.37
C PRO A 101 4.97 -25.19 -1.05
N GLU A 102 5.40 -25.70 -2.20
CA GLU A 102 6.49 -25.15 -3.02
C GLU A 102 6.25 -23.69 -3.43
N LYS A 103 4.98 -23.28 -3.44
CA LYS A 103 4.58 -21.94 -3.85
C LYS A 103 5.03 -20.84 -2.90
N ARG A 104 4.95 -21.12 -1.60
CA ARG A 104 5.34 -20.19 -0.53
C ARG A 104 6.81 -20.31 -0.14
N GLN A 105 7.52 -21.32 -0.64
CA GLN A 105 8.91 -21.57 -0.31
C GLN A 105 9.78 -20.34 -0.58
N TRP A 106 9.67 -19.74 -1.77
CA TRP A 106 10.42 -18.54 -2.13
C TRP A 106 10.25 -17.42 -1.10
N ALA A 107 9.00 -17.07 -0.78
CA ALA A 107 8.69 -15.99 0.15
C ALA A 107 9.17 -16.32 1.58
N SER A 108 9.08 -17.59 1.97
CA SER A 108 9.57 -18.08 3.26
C SER A 108 11.09 -17.92 3.35
N GLU A 109 11.86 -18.33 2.33
CA GLU A 109 13.32 -18.23 2.31
C GLU A 109 13.84 -16.79 2.41
N ILE A 110 13.15 -15.83 1.79
CA ILE A 110 13.58 -14.41 1.80
C ILE A 110 13.07 -13.64 3.01
N SER A 111 12.17 -14.22 3.82
CA SER A 111 11.54 -13.54 4.97
C SER A 111 12.02 -14.14 6.29
N HIS A 112 12.05 -13.30 7.31
CA HIS A 112 12.36 -13.76 8.67
C HIS A 112 11.13 -14.32 9.38
N GLN A 113 9.93 -14.00 8.86
CA GLN A 113 8.64 -14.43 9.37
C GLN A 113 7.66 -14.51 8.20
N PHE A 114 6.91 -15.59 8.14
CA PHE A 114 5.85 -15.80 7.16
C PHE A 114 4.50 -15.92 7.88
N TYR A 115 3.52 -15.11 7.49
CA TYR A 115 2.18 -15.13 8.05
C TYR A 115 1.14 -15.44 6.97
N PHE A 116 0.20 -16.32 7.29
CA PHE A 116 -1.10 -16.26 6.68
C PHE A 116 -1.92 -15.17 7.38
N ILE A 117 -2.67 -14.39 6.60
CA ILE A 117 -3.63 -13.42 7.13
C ILE A 117 -5.00 -13.65 6.51
N ALA A 118 -6.03 -13.76 7.35
CA ALA A 118 -7.38 -14.08 6.92
C ALA A 118 -8.43 -13.39 7.79
N PRO A 119 -9.66 -13.18 7.30
CA PRO A 119 -10.80 -12.93 8.18
C PRO A 119 -10.94 -14.04 9.23
N GLN A 120 -11.48 -13.68 10.39
CA GLN A 120 -11.67 -14.59 11.52
C GLN A 120 -12.33 -15.92 11.11
N GLY A 121 -11.76 -17.03 11.56
CA GLY A 121 -12.34 -18.37 11.42
C GLY A 121 -12.21 -19.01 10.03
N ILE A 122 -11.50 -18.39 9.08
CA ILE A 122 -11.24 -19.02 7.77
C ILE A 122 -10.21 -20.15 7.87
N ILE A 123 -9.10 -19.88 8.56
CA ILE A 123 -7.98 -20.81 8.77
C ILE A 123 -8.10 -21.36 10.18
N ARG A 124 -8.11 -22.69 10.32
CA ARG A 124 -8.04 -23.33 11.63
C ARG A 124 -6.58 -23.45 12.04
N THR A 125 -6.29 -23.22 13.30
CA THR A 125 -4.94 -23.24 13.86
C THR A 125 -4.25 -24.60 13.66
N GLU A 126 -5.00 -25.70 13.67
CA GLU A 126 -4.48 -27.06 13.49
C GLU A 126 -4.10 -27.37 12.04
N GLU A 127 -4.60 -26.57 11.09
CA GLU A 127 -4.29 -26.71 9.66
C GLU A 127 -3.12 -25.81 9.24
N LEU A 128 -2.63 -24.97 10.15
CA LEU A 128 -1.55 -24.03 9.87
C LEU A 128 -0.24 -24.79 9.66
N PRO A 129 0.48 -24.57 8.55
CA PRO A 129 1.77 -25.20 8.34
C PRO A 129 2.79 -24.81 9.42
N GLU A 130 3.65 -25.75 9.78
CA GLU A 130 4.78 -25.49 10.68
C GLU A 130 5.65 -24.34 10.15
N GLY A 131 6.16 -23.52 11.07
CA GLY A 131 6.98 -22.35 10.75
C GLY A 131 6.20 -21.13 10.27
N CYS A 132 4.88 -21.24 10.05
CA CYS A 132 4.03 -20.10 9.68
C CYS A 132 3.35 -19.50 10.91
N GLY A 133 3.08 -18.19 10.85
CA GLY A 133 2.15 -17.52 11.77
C GLY A 133 0.76 -17.38 11.15
N LEU A 134 -0.21 -17.07 12.01
CA LEU A 134 -1.58 -16.77 11.65
C LEU A 134 -2.00 -15.42 12.23
N LEU A 135 -2.41 -14.53 11.35
CA LEU A 135 -3.07 -13.28 11.68
C LEU A 135 -4.56 -13.39 11.31
N GLU A 136 -5.42 -13.00 12.24
CA GLU A 136 -6.85 -12.87 11.96
C GLU A 136 -7.28 -11.41 11.91
N VAL A 137 -8.14 -11.09 10.95
CA VAL A 137 -8.84 -9.82 10.88
C VAL A 137 -10.21 -9.99 11.54
N ILE A 138 -10.38 -9.30 12.66
CA ILE A 138 -11.62 -9.24 13.43
C ILE A 138 -12.05 -7.78 13.44
N ASP A 139 -13.21 -7.53 12.84
CA ASP A 139 -13.63 -6.19 12.46
C ASP A 139 -12.46 -5.50 11.72
N ASP A 140 -12.00 -4.33 12.17
CA ASP A 140 -10.89 -3.60 11.53
C ASP A 140 -9.58 -3.71 12.33
N THR A 141 -9.36 -4.82 13.02
CA THR A 141 -8.13 -5.08 13.79
C THR A 141 -7.46 -6.38 13.36
N ILE A 142 -6.14 -6.32 13.19
CA ILE A 142 -5.31 -7.52 13.00
C ILE A 142 -4.89 -8.06 14.36
N ILE A 143 -5.22 -9.32 14.65
CA ILE A 143 -4.82 -10.05 15.85
C ILE A 143 -3.81 -11.14 15.49
N ASP A 144 -2.71 -11.21 16.25
CA ASP A 144 -1.74 -12.29 16.18
C ASP A 144 -2.29 -13.54 16.90
N VAL A 145 -2.89 -14.48 16.17
CA VAL A 145 -3.43 -15.74 16.71
C VAL A 145 -2.30 -16.74 16.94
N ILE A 146 -1.42 -16.89 15.95
CA ILE A 146 -0.17 -17.64 16.08
C ILE A 146 0.97 -16.75 15.60
N LYS A 147 1.92 -16.49 16.50
CA LYS A 147 3.11 -15.72 16.14
C LYS A 147 4.05 -16.58 15.28
N ALA A 148 4.40 -16.10 14.09
CA ALA A 148 5.38 -16.78 13.25
C ALA A 148 6.73 -16.81 13.98
N PRO A 149 7.40 -17.98 14.06
CA PRO A 149 8.75 -18.06 14.61
C PRO A 149 9.71 -17.20 13.79
N LEU A 150 10.78 -16.76 14.43
CA LEU A 150 11.85 -16.04 13.74
C LEU A 150 12.76 -17.05 13.05
N SER A 151 12.91 -16.92 11.73
CA SER A 151 13.85 -17.71 10.93
C SER A 151 14.96 -16.83 10.36
N GLU A 152 16.06 -17.48 9.99
CA GLU A 152 17.06 -16.87 9.11
C GLU A 152 16.44 -16.64 7.73
N ALA A 153 16.80 -15.52 7.12
CA ALA A 153 16.29 -15.12 5.82
C ALA A 153 17.45 -14.88 4.88
N ARG A 154 17.52 -15.60 3.75
CA ARG A 154 18.57 -15.37 2.77
C ARG A 154 18.50 -13.96 2.20
N ASP A 155 19.63 -13.51 1.65
CA ASP A 155 19.69 -12.26 0.93
C ASP A 155 18.89 -12.31 -0.38
N PHE A 156 18.50 -11.12 -0.85
CA PHE A 156 17.92 -10.96 -2.16
C PHE A 156 18.99 -11.18 -3.24
N SER A 157 18.67 -12.01 -4.22
CA SER A 157 19.35 -11.98 -5.51
C SER A 157 19.14 -10.62 -6.19
N MET A 158 20.04 -10.28 -7.12
CA MET A 158 19.89 -9.06 -7.92
C MET A 158 18.54 -8.98 -8.66
N THR A 159 18.01 -10.14 -9.08
CA THR A 159 16.72 -10.20 -9.77
C THR A 159 15.55 -9.81 -8.86
N GLU A 160 15.59 -10.23 -7.59
CA GLU A 160 14.60 -9.86 -6.57
C GLU A 160 14.78 -8.40 -6.12
N MET A 161 16.02 -7.95 -5.92
CA MET A 161 16.34 -6.55 -5.66
C MET A 161 15.77 -5.62 -6.74
N CYS A 162 15.93 -5.98 -8.02
CA CYS A 162 15.34 -5.22 -9.12
C CYS A 162 13.80 -5.23 -9.11
N ALA A 163 13.16 -6.28 -8.59
CA ALA A 163 11.71 -6.32 -8.45
C ALA A 163 11.23 -5.35 -7.37
N VAL A 164 11.90 -5.34 -6.21
CA VAL A 164 11.67 -4.37 -5.12
C VAL A 164 11.92 -2.95 -5.63
N ALA A 165 13.07 -2.69 -6.25
CA ALA A 165 13.44 -1.37 -6.75
C ALA A 165 12.43 -0.85 -7.79
N ARG A 166 11.96 -1.70 -8.71
CA ARG A 166 10.95 -1.31 -9.70
C ARG A 166 9.64 -0.88 -9.04
N GLN A 167 9.23 -1.55 -7.97
CA GLN A 167 8.00 -1.23 -7.26
C GLN A 167 8.16 0.00 -6.36
N ALA A 168 9.34 0.19 -5.77
CA ALA A 168 9.67 1.37 -4.96
C ALA A 168 9.88 2.64 -5.80
N MET A 169 10.28 2.49 -7.07
CA MET A 169 10.59 3.61 -7.95
C MET A 169 9.33 4.43 -8.25
N ASN A 170 9.27 5.64 -7.68
CA ASN A 170 8.25 6.61 -8.04
C ASN A 170 8.62 7.27 -9.38
N ARG A 171 7.97 6.82 -10.45
CA ARG A 171 8.18 7.37 -11.80
C ARG A 171 7.80 8.84 -11.92
N GLU A 172 6.85 9.30 -11.13
CA GLU A 172 6.39 10.70 -11.19
C GLU A 172 7.46 11.68 -10.72
N LEU A 173 8.34 11.26 -9.81
CA LEU A 173 9.50 12.05 -9.37
C LEU A 173 10.64 12.05 -10.39
N LEU A 174 10.58 11.16 -11.39
CA LEU A 174 11.58 11.05 -12.45
C LEU A 174 11.15 11.75 -13.74
N THR A 175 9.87 12.08 -13.87
CA THR A 175 9.38 12.92 -14.95
C THR A 175 9.46 14.37 -14.49
N ASP A 176 10.33 15.17 -15.11
CA ASP A 176 10.15 16.62 -15.14
C ASP A 176 8.79 16.87 -15.79
N LYS A 177 7.74 17.05 -14.99
CA LYS A 177 6.40 17.39 -15.49
C LYS A 177 6.51 18.78 -16.10
N LYS A 178 6.74 18.82 -17.41
CA LYS A 178 6.65 20.03 -18.21
C LYS A 178 5.18 20.28 -18.50
N PHE A 179 4.65 21.37 -17.96
CA PHE A 179 3.32 21.86 -18.31
C PHE A 179 3.43 22.66 -19.61
N LYS A 180 2.33 22.76 -20.36
CA LYS A 180 2.26 23.68 -21.50
C LYS A 180 1.34 24.84 -21.16
N TYR A 181 1.86 26.07 -21.26
CA TYR A 181 1.09 27.30 -21.07
C TYR A 181 1.36 28.26 -22.21
N LEU A 182 0.30 28.72 -22.89
CA LEU A 182 0.37 29.58 -24.08
C LEU A 182 1.34 29.08 -25.17
N GLY A 183 1.47 27.76 -25.33
CA GLY A 183 2.33 27.14 -26.33
C GLY A 183 3.77 26.87 -25.88
N SER A 184 4.19 27.37 -24.71
CA SER A 184 5.52 27.16 -24.14
C SER A 184 5.53 26.05 -23.09
N GLU A 185 6.63 25.29 -23.02
CA GLU A 185 6.88 24.37 -21.90
C GLU A 185 7.30 25.16 -20.66
N ILE A 186 6.66 24.89 -19.52
CA ILE A 186 6.93 25.52 -18.23
C ILE A 186 7.06 24.44 -17.15
N THR A 187 7.78 24.73 -16.08
CA THR A 187 7.95 23.84 -14.93
C THR A 187 6.78 23.94 -13.95
N GLU A 188 6.75 23.06 -12.93
CA GLU A 188 5.79 23.16 -11.82
C GLU A 188 5.96 24.47 -11.04
N SER A 189 7.20 24.92 -10.84
CA SER A 189 7.48 26.21 -10.17
C SER A 189 6.96 27.41 -10.96
N ASP A 190 7.13 27.40 -12.29
CA ASP A 190 6.60 28.46 -13.15
C ASP A 190 5.05 28.49 -13.11
N LEU A 191 4.43 27.32 -13.00
CA LEU A 191 2.97 27.19 -12.88
C LEU A 191 2.47 27.75 -11.54
N ASP A 192 3.16 27.44 -10.44
CA ASP A 192 2.84 27.96 -9.11
C ASP A 192 2.92 29.51 -9.11
N GLU A 193 4.00 30.09 -9.64
CA GLU A 193 4.15 31.55 -9.75
C GLU A 193 3.04 32.19 -10.60
N LEU A 194 2.69 31.58 -11.74
CA LEU A 194 1.58 32.04 -12.58
C LEU A 194 0.25 31.98 -11.83
N THR A 195 -0.01 30.93 -11.05
CA THR A 195 -1.24 30.84 -10.25
C THR A 195 -1.29 31.89 -9.14
N GLU A 196 -0.19 32.10 -8.40
CA GLU A 196 -0.11 33.12 -7.35
C GLU A 196 -0.33 34.53 -7.91
N ASN A 197 0.33 34.86 -9.03
CA ASN A 197 0.18 36.16 -9.68
C ASN A 197 -1.25 36.40 -10.19
N ASN A 198 -1.87 35.38 -10.78
CA ASN A 198 -3.24 35.47 -11.29
C ASN A 198 -4.28 35.57 -10.16
N LEU A 199 -4.14 34.77 -9.10
CA LEU A 199 -5.00 34.83 -7.90
C LEU A 199 -4.87 36.18 -7.20
N SER A 200 -3.64 36.67 -6.99
CA SER A 200 -3.36 37.98 -6.40
C SER A 200 -4.00 39.11 -7.21
N SER A 201 -3.85 39.07 -8.54
CA SER A 201 -4.43 40.08 -9.44
C SER A 201 -5.96 40.02 -9.47
N TYR A 202 -6.56 38.84 -9.40
CA TYR A 202 -8.01 38.68 -9.28
C TYR A 202 -8.53 39.21 -7.95
N MET A 203 -7.89 38.83 -6.83
CA MET A 203 -8.26 39.28 -5.48
C MET A 203 -8.18 40.80 -5.36
N LYS A 204 -7.10 41.44 -5.84
CA LYS A 204 -6.95 42.90 -5.86
C LYS A 204 -8.09 43.59 -6.61
N ARG A 205 -8.45 43.09 -7.80
CA ARG A 205 -9.58 43.64 -8.59
C ARG A 205 -10.91 43.49 -7.87
N LYS A 206 -11.14 42.36 -7.21
CA LYS A 206 -12.37 42.12 -6.44
C LYS A 206 -12.49 43.08 -5.26
N ILE A 207 -11.42 43.23 -4.48
CA ILE A 207 -11.37 44.16 -3.35
C ILE A 207 -11.59 45.60 -3.83
N GLN A 208 -10.93 46.03 -4.92
CA GLN A 208 -11.09 47.37 -5.46
C GLN A 208 -12.56 47.64 -5.84
N LYS A 209 -13.22 46.69 -6.52
CA LYS A 209 -14.65 46.82 -6.83
C LYS A 209 -15.52 46.98 -5.59
N GLU A 210 -15.27 46.21 -4.53
CA GLU A 210 -16.03 46.31 -3.28
C GLU A 210 -15.80 47.66 -2.58
N VAL A 211 -14.56 48.18 -2.61
CA VAL A 211 -14.22 49.51 -2.10
C VAL A 211 -14.93 50.59 -2.89
N ASP A 212 -14.92 50.53 -4.22
CA ASP A 212 -15.56 51.51 -5.09
C ASP A 212 -17.09 51.55 -4.86
N VAL A 213 -17.72 50.38 -4.68
CA VAL A 213 -19.15 50.28 -4.33
C VAL A 213 -19.43 50.97 -2.99
N ARG A 214 -18.63 50.68 -1.95
CA ARG A 214 -18.82 51.30 -0.62
C ARG A 214 -18.60 52.81 -0.64
N ILE A 215 -17.61 53.29 -1.41
CA ILE A 215 -17.36 54.72 -1.59
C ILE A 215 -18.58 55.37 -2.27
N ASN A 216 -19.09 54.77 -3.34
CA ASN A 216 -20.27 55.30 -4.04
C ASN A 216 -21.52 55.33 -3.15
N ASP A 217 -21.75 54.29 -2.36
CA ASP A 217 -22.87 54.25 -1.40
C ASP A 217 -22.72 55.33 -0.32
N TYR A 218 -21.51 55.50 0.23
CA TYR A 218 -21.21 56.57 1.19
C TYR A 218 -21.45 57.96 0.57
N MET A 219 -21.01 58.19 -0.66
CA MET A 219 -21.18 59.47 -1.36
C MET A 219 -22.65 59.76 -1.72
N LYS A 220 -23.45 58.71 -2.00
CA LYS A 220 -24.91 58.84 -2.18
C LYS A 220 -25.64 59.19 -0.89
N ASN A 221 -25.26 58.57 0.22
CA ASN A 221 -25.92 58.77 1.52
C ASN A 221 -25.49 60.07 2.25
N LYS A 222 -24.51 60.80 1.70
CA LYS A 222 -24.01 62.08 2.23
C LYS A 222 -24.62 63.31 1.53
N LYS A 223 -25.40 63.11 0.45
CA LYS A 223 -26.22 64.15 -0.19
C LYS A 223 -27.63 64.12 0.38
#